data_AF-A0A0K0MIG3-F1
#
_entry.id   AF-A0A0K0MIG3-F1
#
_cell.length_a   1.000
_cell.length_b   1.000
_cell.length_c   1.000
_cell.angle_alpha   90.00
_cell.angle_beta   90.00
_cell.angle_gamma   90.00
#
_symmetry.space_group_name_H-M   'P 1'
#
loop_
_entity.id
_entity.type
_entity.pdbx_description
1 polymer ?
#
loop_
_entity_poly.entity_id
_entity_poly.type
_entity_poly.pdbx_seq_one_letter_code
_entity_poly.pdbx_strand_id
1 'polypeptide(L)'
;MDENTFTENFNNQRWPSKTFLCYMVERLDDENTATPLDEHKGFVRNKKLTTFLEENHHISLHIFASRIYTVDDSGSHQSGLRALQVRAGITIMTSEDFERCWVTFVDHKEKPFQPWEGLEVKSKKLCEELQAILRAQQN
;
A
#
# COMPACT_ATOMS: atom_id res chain seq x y z
N MET A 1 -9.25 12.86 -4.63
CA MET A 1 -8.76 13.38 -3.33
C MET A 1 -8.08 14.71 -3.61
N ASP A 2 -8.15 15.71 -2.73
CA ASP A 2 -7.41 16.96 -2.96
C ASP A 2 -5.90 16.80 -2.68
N GLU A 3 -5.08 17.72 -3.22
CA GLU A 3 -3.62 17.72 -3.12
C GLU A 3 -3.13 17.67 -1.65
N ASN A 4 -3.78 18.40 -0.74
CA ASN A 4 -3.38 18.48 0.67
C ASN A 4 -3.68 17.17 1.39
N THR A 5 -4.88 16.62 1.20
CA THR A 5 -5.23 15.32 1.78
C THR A 5 -4.26 14.23 1.33
N PHE A 6 -3.84 14.22 0.06
CA PHE A 6 -2.84 13.26 -0.40
C PHE A 6 -1.49 13.48 0.29
N THR A 7 -0.97 14.70 0.26
CA THR A 7 0.36 15.02 0.80
C THR A 7 0.44 14.78 2.31
N GLU A 8 -0.59 15.12 3.07
CA GLU A 8 -0.60 14.91 4.52
C GLU A 8 -0.67 13.43 4.90
N ASN A 9 -1.42 12.63 4.14
CA ASN A 9 -1.71 11.24 4.51
C ASN A 9 -0.78 10.24 3.87
N PHE A 10 -0.18 10.52 2.71
CA PHE A 10 0.74 9.61 2.02
C PHE A 10 2.22 9.93 2.24
N ASN A 11 2.56 11.09 2.83
CA ASN A 11 3.95 11.43 3.12
C ASN A 11 4.60 10.43 4.09
N ASN A 12 5.67 9.77 3.64
CA ASN A 12 6.31 8.66 4.36
C ASN A 12 7.20 9.09 5.55
N GLN A 13 7.33 10.39 5.80
CA GLN A 13 8.07 10.98 6.92
C GLN A 13 7.15 11.50 8.04
N ARG A 14 5.83 11.56 7.81
CA ARG A 14 4.84 12.03 8.79
C ARG A 14 4.08 10.88 9.43
N TRP A 15 3.55 11.10 10.64
CA TRP A 15 2.71 10.15 11.38
C TRP A 15 1.29 10.73 11.56
N PRO A 16 0.47 10.72 10.50
CA PRO A 16 -0.91 11.19 10.60
C PRO A 16 -1.72 10.29 11.54
N SER A 17 -2.71 10.88 12.23
CA SER A 17 -3.65 10.14 13.08
C SER A 17 -4.71 9.35 12.29
N LYS A 18 -4.68 9.43 10.96
CA LYS A 18 -5.62 8.79 10.04
C LYS A 18 -4.89 7.88 9.07
N THR A 19 -5.49 6.73 8.79
CA THR A 19 -5.05 5.82 7.73
C THR A 19 -5.91 6.03 6.50
N PHE A 20 -5.27 6.29 5.37
CA PHE A 20 -5.92 6.37 4.06
C PHE A 20 -5.49 5.19 3.20
N LEU A 21 -6.42 4.66 2.40
CA LEU A 21 -6.19 3.57 1.47
C LEU A 21 -6.71 3.99 0.09
N CYS A 22 -5.83 3.97 -0.91
CA CYS A 22 -6.21 4.00 -2.32
C CYS A 22 -6.10 2.56 -2.84
N TYR A 23 -7.04 2.12 -3.67
CA TYR A 23 -6.97 0.82 -4.33
C TYR A 23 -7.41 0.94 -5.78
N MET A 24 -6.91 0.02 -6.60
CA MET A 24 -7.27 -0.18 -7.99
C MET A 24 -7.59 -1.67 -8.14
N VAL A 25 -8.64 -1.99 -8.90
CA VAL A 25 -9.01 -3.37 -9.21
C VAL A 25 -8.69 -3.60 -10.67
N GLU A 26 -7.91 -4.64 -10.95
CA GLU A 26 -7.60 -5.06 -12.32
C GLU A 26 -8.18 -6.45 -12.52
N ARG A 27 -8.80 -6.69 -13.68
CA ARG A 27 -9.24 -8.03 -14.09
C ARG A 27 -8.28 -8.56 -15.15
N LEU A 28 -7.74 -9.75 -14.91
CA LEU A 28 -6.98 -10.49 -15.90
C LEU A 28 -7.95 -11.17 -16.86
N ASP A 29 -7.70 -11.02 -18.16
CA ASP A 29 -8.37 -11.83 -19.18
C ASP A 29 -7.64 -13.17 -19.41
N ASP A 30 -8.16 -13.97 -20.33
CA ASP A 30 -7.60 -15.29 -20.67
C ASP A 30 -6.18 -15.20 -21.27
N GLU A 31 -5.76 -14.01 -21.72
CA GLU A 31 -4.41 -13.72 -22.22
C GLU A 31 -3.49 -13.12 -21.14
N ASN A 32 -3.96 -13.07 -19.89
CA ASN A 32 -3.25 -12.51 -18.73
C ASN A 32 -2.97 -10.99 -18.86
N THR A 33 -3.80 -10.27 -19.60
CA THR A 33 -3.76 -8.82 -19.73
C THR A 33 -4.60 -8.19 -18.61
N ALA A 34 -4.00 -7.27 -17.84
CA ALA A 34 -4.68 -6.59 -16.74
C ALA A 34 -5.49 -5.39 -17.26
N THR A 35 -6.80 -5.41 -17.08
CA THR A 35 -7.69 -4.30 -17.42
C THR A 35 -8.18 -3.59 -16.14
N PRO A 36 -7.91 -2.28 -15.95
CA PRO A 36 -8.44 -1.53 -14.82
C PRO A 36 -9.97 -1.49 -14.82
N LEU A 37 -10.57 -1.77 -13.67
CA LEU A 37 -12.00 -1.68 -13.42
C LEU A 37 -12.27 -0.43 -12.56
N ASP A 38 -12.26 0.74 -13.18
CA ASP A 38 -12.49 2.02 -12.50
C ASP A 38 -13.88 2.14 -11.83
N GLU A 39 -14.83 1.32 -12.26
CA GLU A 39 -16.20 1.27 -11.74
C GLU A 39 -16.33 0.55 -10.39
N HIS A 40 -15.32 -0.23 -9.97
CA HIS A 40 -15.39 -1.07 -8.76
C HIS A 40 -14.75 -0.39 -7.55
N LYS A 41 -15.20 0.85 -7.27
CA LYS A 41 -14.81 1.60 -6.07
C LYS A 41 -15.85 1.39 -4.94
N GLY A 42 -15.64 0.43 -4.04
CA GLY A 42 -16.45 0.20 -2.82
C GLY A 42 -15.70 0.33 -1.47
N PHE A 43 -16.40 0.04 -0.37
CA PHE A 43 -15.86 0.00 0.99
C PHE A 43 -15.92 -1.44 1.54
N VAL A 44 -14.82 -1.93 2.09
CA VAL A 44 -14.75 -3.27 2.71
C VAL A 44 -14.87 -3.12 4.23
N ARG A 45 -15.78 -3.89 4.84
CA ARG A 45 -15.94 -3.97 6.30
C ARG A 45 -14.77 -4.74 6.90
N ASN A 46 -14.40 -4.42 8.14
CA ASN A 46 -13.24 -4.89 8.89
C ASN A 46 -13.18 -6.43 9.09
N LYS A 47 -12.94 -7.17 8.00
CA LYS A 47 -12.50 -8.57 8.00
C LYS A 47 -10.97 -8.54 7.93
N LYS A 48 -10.32 -9.45 8.65
CA LYS A 48 -8.87 -9.65 8.52
C LYS A 48 -8.56 -9.99 7.07
N LEU A 49 -7.64 -9.25 6.44
CA LEU A 49 -7.26 -9.45 5.04
C LEU A 49 -6.81 -10.89 4.76
N THR A 50 -6.16 -11.54 5.74
CA THR A 50 -5.76 -12.94 5.64
C THR A 50 -6.94 -13.87 5.38
N THR A 51 -8.02 -13.72 6.16
CA THR A 51 -9.25 -14.53 6.01
C THR A 51 -9.97 -14.23 4.70
N PHE A 52 -10.02 -12.95 4.30
CA PHE A 52 -10.63 -12.57 3.01
C PHE A 52 -9.91 -13.24 1.84
N LEU A 53 -8.57 -13.23 1.84
CA LEU A 53 -7.80 -13.90 0.82
C LEU A 53 -8.05 -15.41 0.87
N GLU A 54 -7.98 -16.04 2.04
CA GLU A 54 -8.30 -17.47 2.26
C GLU A 54 -9.61 -17.90 1.60
N GLU A 55 -10.67 -17.13 1.78
CA GLU A 55 -11.99 -17.43 1.18
C GLU A 55 -12.05 -17.17 -0.34
N ASN A 56 -11.14 -16.34 -0.89
CA ASN A 56 -11.17 -15.88 -2.28
C ASN A 56 -9.83 -16.18 -3.00
N HIS A 57 -9.63 -17.44 -3.38
CA HIS A 57 -8.41 -17.89 -4.05
C HIS A 57 -8.16 -17.29 -5.45
N HIS A 58 -9.21 -16.74 -6.07
CA HIS A 58 -9.13 -16.09 -7.38
C HIS A 58 -8.68 -14.62 -7.30
N ILE A 59 -8.46 -14.08 -6.09
CA ILE A 59 -8.01 -12.71 -5.88
C ILE A 59 -6.51 -12.72 -5.57
N SER A 60 -5.76 -12.01 -6.38
CA SER A 60 -4.39 -11.60 -6.06
C SER A 60 -4.43 -10.21 -5.43
N LEU A 61 -3.78 -10.02 -4.28
CA LEU A 61 -3.67 -8.73 -3.61
C LEU A 61 -2.22 -8.29 -3.59
N HIS A 62 -1.97 -7.05 -4.02
CA HIS A 62 -0.69 -6.39 -3.84
C HIS A 62 -0.90 -5.08 -3.10
N ILE A 63 -0.26 -4.95 -1.94
CA ILE A 63 -0.35 -3.79 -1.06
C ILE A 63 0.90 -2.94 -1.25
N PHE A 64 0.68 -1.70 -1.70
CA PHE A 64 1.69 -0.66 -1.73
C PHE A 64 1.47 0.25 -0.52
N ALA A 65 2.43 0.26 0.40
CA ALA A 65 2.33 1.03 1.63
C ALA A 65 3.32 2.21 1.61
N SER A 66 2.85 3.41 1.95
CA SER A 66 3.72 4.57 2.12
C SER A 66 4.57 4.48 3.40
N ARG A 67 4.06 3.80 4.44
CA ARG A 67 4.67 3.69 5.77
C ARG A 67 4.36 2.32 6.39
N ILE A 68 5.18 1.91 7.35
CA ILE A 68 4.92 0.78 8.23
C ILE A 68 4.30 1.32 9.52
N TYR A 69 3.13 0.82 9.90
CA TYR A 69 2.45 1.24 11.13
C TYR A 69 2.78 0.29 12.27
N THR A 70 3.47 0.79 13.29
CA THR A 70 3.84 0.05 14.51
C THR A 70 2.89 0.47 15.63
N VAL A 71 1.87 -0.34 15.90
CA VAL A 71 0.80 0.01 16.87
C VAL A 71 1.29 -0.10 18.31
N ASP A 72 2.34 -0.88 18.55
CA ASP A 72 2.89 -1.15 19.87
C ASP A 72 4.27 -1.85 19.80
N ASP A 73 5.02 -1.80 20.91
CA ASP A 73 6.26 -2.56 21.13
C ASP A 73 6.01 -4.08 21.29
N SER A 74 4.75 -4.54 21.17
CA SER A 74 4.38 -5.96 21.37
C SER A 74 4.74 -6.85 20.19
N GLY A 75 5.15 -6.29 19.05
CA GLY A 75 5.50 -7.04 17.83
C GLY A 75 4.28 -7.67 17.12
N SER A 76 3.06 -7.37 17.56
CA SER A 76 1.81 -7.89 16.98
C SER A 76 1.67 -7.60 15.47
N HIS A 77 2.09 -6.40 15.05
CA HIS A 77 2.07 -5.95 13.66
C HIS A 77 3.01 -6.76 12.76
N GLN A 78 4.17 -7.19 13.29
CA GLN A 78 5.12 -8.02 12.53
C GLN A 78 4.52 -9.39 12.21
N SER A 79 3.85 -10.01 13.18
CA SER A 79 3.15 -11.29 12.99
C SER A 79 2.01 -11.16 11.97
N GLY A 80 1.27 -10.04 12.01
CA GLY A 80 0.22 -9.75 11.03
C GLY A 80 0.75 -9.59 9.60
N LEU A 81 1.85 -8.85 9.41
CA LEU A 81 2.49 -8.66 8.10
C LEU A 81 3.04 -9.97 7.53
N ARG A 82 3.67 -10.81 8.36
CA ARG A 82 4.17 -12.13 7.95
C ARG A 82 3.04 -13.06 7.50
N ALA A 83 1.96 -13.13 8.28
CA ALA A 83 0.80 -13.94 7.91
C ALA A 83 0.18 -13.48 6.58
N LEU A 84 0.16 -12.16 6.35
CA LEU A 84 -0.39 -11.58 5.12
C LEU A 84 0.49 -11.84 3.89
N GLN A 85 1.82 -11.81 4.04
CA GLN A 85 2.77 -12.00 2.93
C GLN A 85 2.62 -13.36 2.23
N VAL A 86 2.13 -14.39 2.93
CA VAL A 86 1.88 -15.72 2.34
C VAL A 86 0.91 -15.63 1.14
N ARG A 87 0.03 -14.63 1.13
CA ARG A 87 -1.07 -14.52 0.17
C ARG A 87 -1.20 -13.18 -0.54
N ALA A 88 -0.37 -12.21 -0.18
CA ALA A 88 -0.36 -10.89 -0.78
C ALA A 88 1.07 -10.38 -0.99
N GLY A 89 1.30 -9.69 -2.10
CA GLY A 89 2.48 -8.85 -2.25
C GLY A 89 2.41 -7.68 -1.29
N ILE A 90 3.50 -7.35 -0.60
CA ILE A 90 3.60 -6.16 0.25
C ILE A 90 4.87 -5.42 -0.14
N THR A 91 4.75 -4.15 -0.51
CA THR A 91 5.86 -3.34 -1.01
C THR A 91 5.76 -1.91 -0.48
N ILE A 92 6.90 -1.30 -0.20
CA ILE A 92 6.97 0.12 0.15
C ILE A 92 6.93 0.95 -1.12
N MET A 93 6.07 1.97 -1.15
CA MET A 93 5.93 2.88 -2.29
C MET A 93 7.24 3.61 -2.59
N THR A 94 7.62 3.56 -3.86
CA THR A 94 8.69 4.36 -4.47
C THR A 94 8.15 5.73 -4.93
N SER A 95 9.05 6.59 -5.42
CA SER A 95 8.66 7.87 -6.04
C SER A 95 7.68 7.65 -7.20
N GLU A 96 7.92 6.62 -8.03
CA GLU A 96 7.05 6.24 -9.16
C GLU A 96 5.65 5.81 -8.69
N ASP A 97 5.57 5.06 -7.58
CA ASP A 97 4.28 4.66 -7.01
C ASP A 97 3.49 5.88 -6.49
N PHE A 98 4.17 6.84 -5.85
CA PHE A 98 3.52 8.08 -5.40
C PHE A 98 3.04 8.93 -6.58
N GLU A 99 3.85 9.05 -7.63
CA GLU A 99 3.47 9.74 -8.86
C GLU A 99 2.26 9.07 -9.53
N ARG A 100 2.26 7.74 -9.62
CA ARG A 100 1.12 6.97 -10.12
C ARG A 100 -0.14 7.23 -9.29
N CYS A 101 -0.03 7.23 -7.96
CA CYS A 101 -1.15 7.58 -7.10
C CYS A 101 -1.62 9.03 -7.28
N TRP A 102 -0.69 9.96 -7.48
CA TRP A 102 -0.98 11.37 -7.73
C TRP A 102 -1.82 11.54 -8.99
N VAL A 103 -1.37 11.02 -10.13
CA VAL A 103 -2.08 11.17 -11.42
C VAL A 103 -3.41 10.42 -11.45
N THR A 104 -3.57 9.36 -10.66
CA THR A 104 -4.77 8.52 -10.68
C THR A 104 -5.86 9.00 -9.69
N PHE A 105 -5.47 9.43 -8.49
CA PHE A 105 -6.41 9.62 -7.38
C PHE A 105 -6.51 11.06 -6.88
N VAL A 106 -5.59 11.95 -7.27
CA VAL A 106 -5.54 13.34 -6.81
C VAL A 106 -6.19 14.26 -7.84
N ASP A 107 -7.02 15.19 -7.39
CA ASP A 107 -7.44 16.33 -8.20
C ASP A 107 -6.27 17.33 -8.26
N HIS A 108 -5.31 17.00 -9.12
CA HIS A 108 -4.03 17.72 -9.21
C HIS A 108 -4.06 18.90 -10.18
N LYS A 109 -5.18 19.16 -10.86
CA LYS A 109 -5.35 20.32 -11.77
C LYS A 109 -4.18 20.47 -12.75
N GLU A 110 -3.79 19.36 -13.38
CA GLU A 110 -2.65 19.26 -14.32
C GLU A 110 -1.27 19.53 -13.72
N LYS A 111 -1.15 19.76 -12.40
CA LYS A 111 0.14 19.89 -11.76
C LYS A 111 0.83 18.53 -11.67
N PRO A 112 2.14 18.46 -11.96
CA PRO A 112 2.91 17.24 -11.76
C PRO A 112 3.05 16.92 -10.27
N PHE A 113 3.29 15.65 -9.96
CA PHE A 113 3.69 15.26 -8.62
C PHE A 113 5.00 15.96 -8.26
N GLN A 114 5.12 16.43 -7.02
CA GLN A 114 6.35 16.99 -6.48
C GLN A 114 6.80 16.13 -5.29
N PRO A 115 7.86 15.32 -5.42
CA PRO A 115 8.37 14.52 -4.33
C PRO A 115 8.84 15.45 -3.19
N TRP A 116 8.52 15.07 -1.96
CA TRP A 116 9.03 15.78 -0.79
C TRP A 116 10.49 15.43 -0.52
N GLU A 117 11.18 16.31 0.22
CA GLU A 117 12.60 16.16 0.52
C GLU A 117 12.90 14.83 1.23
N GLY A 118 13.76 14.01 0.62
CA GLY A 118 14.21 12.73 1.18
C GLY A 118 13.22 11.58 1.01
N LEU A 119 12.20 11.70 0.14
CA LEU A 119 11.25 10.64 -0.18
C LEU A 119 11.95 9.32 -0.50
N GLU A 120 12.92 9.34 -1.43
CA GLU A 120 13.61 8.14 -1.92
C GLU A 120 14.43 7.47 -0.81
N VAL A 121 15.16 8.26 -0.03
CA VAL A 121 15.97 7.79 1.11
C VAL A 121 15.06 7.13 2.14
N LYS A 122 13.91 7.73 2.45
CA LYS A 122 12.96 7.20 3.42
C LYS A 122 12.28 5.93 2.91
N SER A 123 11.87 5.88 1.65
CA SER A 123 11.29 4.69 1.02
C SER A 123 12.27 3.52 1.02
N LYS A 124 13.55 3.77 0.71
CA LYS A 124 14.58 2.73 0.79
C LYS A 124 14.73 2.18 2.21
N LYS A 125 14.83 3.04 3.21
CA LYS A 125 14.94 2.63 4.62
C LYS A 125 13.72 1.80 5.07
N LEU A 126 12.52 2.24 4.72
CA LEU A 126 11.29 1.51 5.02
C LEU A 126 11.24 0.16 4.30
N CYS A 127 11.75 0.08 3.06
CA CYS A 127 11.83 -1.18 2.32
C CYS A 127 12.76 -2.19 3.02
N GLU A 128 13.94 -1.74 3.46
CA GLU A 128 14.87 -2.55 4.25
C GLU A 128 14.24 -3.02 5.57
N GLU A 129 13.51 -2.14 6.25
CA GLU A 129 12.77 -2.46 7.48
C GLU A 129 11.67 -3.50 7.23
N LEU A 130 10.87 -3.33 6.16
CA LEU A 130 9.86 -4.31 5.77
C LEU A 130 10.49 -5.67 5.50
N GLN A 131 11.59 -5.72 4.73
CA GLN A 131 12.30 -6.96 4.45
C GLN A 131 12.80 -7.65 5.74
N ALA A 132 13.32 -6.88 6.70
CA ALA A 132 13.74 -7.42 7.98
C ALA A 132 12.56 -8.02 8.77
N ILE A 133 11.41 -7.33 8.81
CA ILE A 133 10.18 -7.83 9.44
C ILE A 133 9.74 -9.13 8.79
N LEU A 134 9.71 -9.18 7.46
CA LEU A 134 9.22 -10.31 6.69
C LEU A 134 10.13 -11.54 6.75
N ARG A 135 11.46 -11.37 6.92
CA ARG A 135 12.43 -12.48 6.97
C ARG A 135 12.63 -13.13 8.33
N ALA A 136 12.28 -12.46 9.44
CA ALA A 136 12.62 -12.89 10.80
C ALA A 136 11.88 -14.15 11.33
N GLN A 137 11.41 -15.05 10.45
CA GLN A 137 10.86 -16.37 10.79
C GLN A 137 11.76 -17.55 10.35
N GLN A 138 12.96 -17.30 9.83
CA GLN A 138 13.87 -18.37 9.37
C GLN A 138 14.88 -18.89 10.42
N ASN A 139 14.77 -18.48 11.69
CA ASN A 139 15.64 -18.97 12.77
C ASN A 139 14.84 -19.61 13.91
#